data_AF-A0A645FR54-F1
#
_entry.id   AF-A0A645FR54-F1
#
_cell.length_a   1.000
_cell.length_b   1.000
_cell.length_c   1.000
_cell.angle_alpha   90.00
_cell.angle_beta   90.00
_cell.angle_gamma   90.00
#
_symmetry.space_group_name_H-M   'P 1'
#
loop_
_entity.id
_entity.type
_entity.pdbx_description
1 polymer ?
#
loop_
_entity_poly.entity_id
_entity_poly.type
_entity_poly.pdbx_seq_one_letter_code
_entity_poly.pdbx_strand_id
1 'polypeptide(L)'
;MVARMALNLGADGAIVAEEGYGNPDVDYIQTIVELENVGIKTVGLSNECTGRDGASQPLVALDEKATALVSSGNVSQIHELPPMKTVLGELESLARDGLSGGWEGCVREDGSIIMENNAMFCADHISGFSVKTCADF
;
A
#
# COMPACT_ATOMS: atom_id res chain seq x y z
N MET A 1 6.22 -20.51 -5.76
CA MET A 1 6.01 -20.53 -7.25
C MET A 1 6.95 -19.56 -7.96
N VAL A 2 7.00 -18.33 -7.46
CA VAL A 2 7.83 -17.22 -7.95
C VAL A 2 9.33 -17.58 -8.07
N ALA A 3 9.89 -18.33 -7.11
CA ALA A 3 11.29 -18.77 -7.13
C ALA A 3 11.62 -19.60 -8.38
N ARG A 4 10.74 -20.54 -8.77
CA ARG A 4 10.95 -21.35 -9.97
C ARG A 4 10.86 -20.53 -11.25
N MET A 5 10.00 -19.52 -11.28
CA MET A 5 9.91 -18.60 -12.41
C MET A 5 11.20 -17.78 -12.54
N ALA A 6 11.69 -17.21 -11.44
CA ALA A 6 12.94 -16.45 -11.43
C ALA A 6 14.14 -17.28 -11.91
N LEU A 7 14.27 -18.52 -11.43
CA LEU A 7 15.32 -19.45 -11.87
C LEU A 7 15.20 -19.80 -13.36
N ASN A 8 13.99 -20.08 -13.84
CA ASN A 8 13.77 -20.40 -15.26
C ASN A 8 14.06 -19.21 -16.19
N LEU A 9 13.84 -17.98 -15.70
CA LEU A 9 14.20 -16.75 -16.42
C LEU A 9 15.70 -16.45 -16.36
N GLY A 10 16.47 -17.13 -15.51
CA GLY A 10 17.87 -16.82 -15.26
C GLY A 10 18.06 -15.47 -14.57
N ALA A 11 17.11 -15.06 -13.73
CA ALA A 11 17.19 -13.79 -13.02
C ALA A 11 18.32 -13.81 -11.97
N ASP A 12 19.02 -12.69 -11.81
CA ASP A 12 19.97 -12.49 -10.70
C ASP A 12 19.32 -11.83 -9.49
N GLY A 13 18.20 -11.13 -9.71
CA GLY A 13 17.45 -10.44 -8.69
C GLY A 13 16.01 -10.12 -9.10
N ALA A 14 15.22 -9.68 -8.12
CA ALA A 14 13.81 -9.36 -8.29
C ALA A 14 13.43 -8.13 -7.45
N ILE A 15 12.58 -7.27 -8.03
CA ILE A 15 11.87 -6.24 -7.28
C ILE A 15 10.51 -6.82 -6.92
N VAL A 16 10.19 -6.83 -5.63
CA VAL A 16 8.90 -7.29 -5.12
C VAL A 16 8.14 -6.05 -4.68
N ALA A 17 7.04 -5.72 -5.35
CA ALA A 17 6.16 -4.62 -4.96
C ALA A 17 4.92 -5.20 -4.28
N GLU A 18 4.65 -4.76 -3.06
CA GLU A 18 3.41 -5.06 -2.35
C GLU A 18 2.24 -4.26 -2.95
N GLU A 19 1.04 -4.84 -2.90
CA GLU A 19 -0.21 -4.15 -3.16
C GLU A 19 -1.24 -4.61 -2.11
N GLY A 20 -1.88 -3.65 -1.42
CA GLY A 20 -2.81 -3.92 -0.32
C GLY A 20 -2.14 -4.08 1.05
N TYR A 21 -2.91 -4.49 2.06
CA TYR A 21 -2.47 -4.50 3.46
C TYR A 21 -3.06 -5.65 4.27
N GLY A 22 -2.37 -6.01 5.36
CA GLY A 22 -2.79 -7.02 6.30
C GLY A 22 -2.33 -8.41 5.89
N ASN A 23 -3.17 -9.13 5.15
CA ASN A 23 -2.80 -10.45 4.64
C ASN A 23 -1.73 -10.39 3.52
N PRO A 24 -1.80 -9.43 2.55
CA PRO A 24 -0.77 -9.23 1.55
C PRO A 24 0.65 -9.04 2.12
N ASP A 25 0.80 -8.42 3.29
CA ASP A 25 2.12 -8.27 3.95
C ASP A 25 2.80 -9.63 4.18
N VAL A 26 2.01 -10.66 4.52
CA VAL A 26 2.52 -12.02 4.75
C VAL A 26 2.99 -12.63 3.42
N ASP A 27 2.18 -12.51 2.37
CA ASP A 27 2.52 -13.02 1.04
C ASP A 27 3.73 -12.28 0.44
N TYR A 28 3.83 -10.98 0.69
CA TYR A 28 4.94 -10.11 0.31
C TYR A 28 6.26 -10.57 0.94
N ILE A 29 6.28 -10.75 2.27
CA ILE A 29 7.46 -11.24 2.97
C ILE A 29 7.80 -12.69 2.57
N GLN A 30 6.80 -13.57 2.44
CA GLN A 30 7.05 -14.94 1.98
C GLN A 30 7.60 -14.99 0.56
N THR A 31 7.16 -14.10 -0.33
CA THR A 31 7.69 -13.97 -1.69
C THR A 31 9.18 -13.60 -1.67
N ILE A 32 9.57 -12.63 -0.84
CA ILE A 32 10.97 -12.24 -0.63
C ILE A 32 11.78 -13.44 -0.12
N VAL A 33 11.28 -14.13 0.91
CA VAL A 33 11.93 -15.30 1.51
C VAL A 33 12.11 -16.43 0.50
N GLU A 34 11.07 -16.75 -0.30
CA GLU A 34 11.15 -17.78 -1.34
C GLU A 34 12.25 -17.47 -2.38
N LEU A 35 12.39 -16.20 -2.78
CA LEU A 35 13.40 -15.77 -3.75
C LEU A 35 14.81 -15.81 -3.17
N GLU A 36 15.01 -15.25 -1.96
CA GLU A 36 16.31 -15.25 -1.29
C GLU A 36 16.80 -16.68 -0.99
N ASN A 37 15.88 -17.60 -0.66
CA ASN A 37 16.20 -19.02 -0.43
C ASN A 37 16.87 -19.71 -1.63
N VAL A 38 16.57 -19.28 -2.85
CA VAL A 38 17.16 -19.85 -4.07
C VAL A 38 18.29 -18.99 -4.66
N GLY A 39 18.75 -18.00 -3.89
CA GLY A 39 19.88 -17.14 -4.28
C GLY A 39 19.51 -15.95 -5.16
N ILE A 40 18.21 -15.68 -5.37
CA ILE A 40 17.75 -14.50 -6.12
C ILE A 40 17.68 -13.33 -5.16
N LYS A 41 18.47 -12.27 -5.44
CA LYS A 41 18.52 -11.09 -4.57
C LYS A 41 17.26 -10.24 -4.72
N THR A 42 16.74 -9.73 -3.61
CA THR A 42 15.47 -9.02 -3.57
C THR A 42 15.62 -7.57 -3.15
N VAL A 43 14.80 -6.71 -3.73
CA VAL A 43 14.46 -5.38 -3.18
C VAL A 43 12.96 -5.33 -3.04
N GLY A 44 12.48 -5.17 -1.81
CA GLY A 44 11.07 -5.00 -1.52
C GLY A 44 10.65 -3.54 -1.60
N LEU A 45 9.50 -3.27 -2.21
CA LEU A 45 8.82 -1.99 -2.22
C LEU A 45 7.49 -2.17 -1.50
N SER A 46 7.20 -1.31 -0.52
CA SER A 46 5.96 -1.36 0.25
C SER A 46 5.61 0.04 0.77
N ASN A 47 4.34 0.25 1.09
CA ASN A 47 3.89 1.33 1.95
C ASN A 47 3.55 0.75 3.32
N GLU A 48 3.92 1.46 4.38
CA GLU A 48 3.90 0.88 5.72
C GLU A 48 2.67 1.31 6.50
N CYS A 49 2.19 0.46 7.40
CA CYS A 49 1.12 0.76 8.35
C CYS A 49 1.70 1.12 9.72
N THR A 50 2.45 2.22 9.80
CA THR A 50 3.18 2.61 11.01
C THR A 50 2.36 3.44 11.99
N GLY A 51 1.06 3.61 11.77
CA GLY A 51 0.22 4.44 12.63
C GLY A 51 0.48 5.94 12.42
N ARG A 52 -0.41 6.79 12.94
CA ARG A 52 -0.39 8.24 12.71
C ARG A 52 0.87 8.93 13.27
N ASP A 53 1.48 8.32 14.27
CA ASP A 53 2.71 8.76 14.94
C ASP A 53 3.97 8.06 14.41
N GLY A 54 3.82 7.11 13.48
CA GLY A 54 4.92 6.34 12.91
C GLY A 54 5.54 5.30 13.86
N ALA A 55 4.88 4.98 15.00
CA ALA A 55 5.43 4.11 16.02
C ALA A 55 4.94 2.64 15.95
N SER A 56 3.98 2.33 15.09
CA SER A 56 3.44 0.98 14.94
C SER A 56 4.40 0.10 14.13
N GLN A 57 4.29 -1.22 14.32
CA GLN A 57 5.00 -2.18 13.48
C GLN A 57 4.58 -1.96 12.02
N PRO A 58 5.54 -1.79 11.08
CA PRO A 58 5.24 -1.34 9.71
C PRO A 58 4.48 -2.36 8.87
N LEU A 59 4.74 -3.66 9.07
CA LEU A 59 4.16 -4.78 8.34
C LEU A 59 3.65 -5.85 9.30
N VAL A 60 2.62 -6.61 8.94
CA VAL A 60 2.08 -7.69 9.78
C VAL A 60 3.09 -8.83 9.97
N ALA A 61 3.97 -9.07 8.99
CA ALA A 61 5.03 -10.07 9.04
C ALA A 61 6.39 -9.43 8.75
N LEU A 62 7.45 -10.02 9.30
CA LEU A 62 8.85 -9.66 9.04
C LEU A 62 9.68 -10.94 9.01
N ASP A 63 10.79 -10.93 8.27
CA ASP A 63 11.75 -12.03 8.21
C ASP A 63 13.17 -11.47 8.08
N GLU A 64 14.15 -12.15 8.68
CA GLU A 64 15.57 -11.74 8.65
C GLU A 64 16.17 -11.67 7.24
N LYS A 65 15.53 -12.31 6.25
CA LYS A 65 15.95 -12.26 4.85
C LYS A 65 15.48 -11.01 4.11
N ALA A 66 14.45 -10.32 4.62
CA ALA A 66 13.96 -9.07 4.08
C ALA A 66 14.87 -7.89 4.46
N THR A 67 16.09 -7.89 3.91
CA THR A 67 17.18 -6.98 4.30
C THR A 67 17.25 -5.70 3.46
N ALA A 68 16.50 -5.63 2.36
CA ALA A 68 16.46 -4.48 1.46
C ALA A 68 15.00 -4.11 1.16
N LEU A 69 14.43 -3.27 2.03
CA LEU A 69 13.07 -2.75 1.90
C LEU A 69 13.11 -1.24 1.66
N VAL A 70 12.28 -0.77 0.73
CA VAL A 70 12.07 0.64 0.45
C VAL A 70 10.63 0.97 0.77
N SER A 71 10.45 1.86 1.75
CA SER A 71 9.15 2.43 2.07
C SER A 71 8.80 3.54 1.08
N SER A 72 7.56 3.53 0.60
CA SER A 72 6.98 4.55 -0.29
C SER A 72 6.09 5.54 0.45
N GLY A 73 5.73 5.25 1.71
CA GLY A 73 4.84 6.10 2.49
C GLY A 73 4.28 5.39 3.72
N ASN A 74 3.49 6.13 4.50
CA ASN A 74 2.74 5.61 5.64
C ASN A 74 1.25 5.72 5.36
N VAL A 75 0.55 4.60 5.36
CA VAL A 75 -0.88 4.56 5.04
C VAL A 75 -1.76 5.14 6.13
N SER A 76 -1.24 5.25 7.35
CA SER A 76 -1.89 5.92 8.47
C SER A 76 -1.68 7.45 8.47
N GLN A 77 -0.99 8.00 7.47
CA GLN A 77 -0.79 9.45 7.37
C GLN A 77 -2.14 10.18 7.28
N ILE A 78 -2.31 11.22 8.08
CA ILE A 78 -3.53 12.05 8.06
C ILE A 78 -3.45 13.06 6.93
N HIS A 79 -4.53 13.14 6.15
CA HIS A 79 -4.76 14.15 5.13
C HIS A 79 -6.02 14.95 5.45
N GLU A 80 -5.92 16.26 5.30
CA GLU A 80 -7.07 17.16 5.34
C GLU A 80 -7.32 17.71 3.93
N LEU A 81 -8.50 17.43 3.39
CA LEU A 81 -8.92 17.98 2.09
C LEU A 81 -10.00 19.04 2.31
N PRO A 82 -9.90 20.21 1.65
CA PRO A 82 -10.90 21.26 1.75
C PRO A 82 -12.21 20.83 1.07
N PRO A 83 -13.31 21.57 1.31
CA PRO A 83 -14.56 21.33 0.59
C PRO A 83 -14.35 21.48 -0.91
N MET A 84 -14.86 20.52 -1.68
CA MET A 84 -14.73 20.52 -3.14
C MET A 84 -15.98 21.09 -3.80
N LYS A 85 -15.81 21.90 -4.85
CA LYS A 85 -16.93 22.41 -5.66
C LYS A 85 -17.77 21.29 -6.30
N THR A 86 -17.15 20.15 -6.56
CA THR A 86 -17.77 18.99 -7.19
C THR A 86 -17.33 17.74 -6.45
N VAL A 87 -18.31 16.96 -6.00
CA VAL A 87 -18.12 15.62 -5.43
C VAL A 87 -18.71 14.63 -6.42
N LEU A 88 -17.93 13.61 -6.77
CA LEU A 88 -18.39 12.49 -7.59
C LEU A 88 -18.65 11.30 -6.67
N GLY A 89 -19.89 10.84 -6.60
CA GLY A 89 -20.33 9.83 -5.63
C GLY A 89 -20.96 10.46 -4.38
N GLU A 90 -20.87 9.75 -3.25
CA GLU A 90 -21.43 10.16 -1.95
C GLU A 90 -20.29 10.41 -0.96
N LEU A 91 -20.15 11.64 -0.46
CA LEU A 91 -19.04 12.02 0.43
C LEU A 91 -19.14 11.29 1.79
N GLU A 92 -20.37 11.15 2.28
CA GLU A 92 -20.72 10.55 3.57
C GLU A 92 -20.38 9.06 3.63
N SER A 93 -20.20 8.40 2.48
CA SER A 93 -19.74 7.00 2.42
C SER A 93 -18.39 6.80 3.11
N LEU A 94 -17.51 7.80 3.08
CA LEU A 94 -16.20 7.79 3.76
C LEU A 94 -16.35 7.60 5.28
N ALA A 95 -17.39 8.16 5.90
CA ALA A 95 -17.62 8.03 7.33
C ALA A 95 -18.45 6.79 7.72
N ARG A 96 -19.31 6.32 6.81
CA ARG A 96 -20.34 5.31 7.11
C ARG A 96 -19.97 3.88 6.69
N ASP A 97 -19.35 3.71 5.53
CA ASP A 97 -19.31 2.41 4.84
C ASP A 97 -18.10 1.55 5.20
N GLY A 98 -17.36 1.93 6.26
CA GLY A 98 -16.21 1.17 6.75
C GLY A 98 -15.02 1.17 5.79
N LEU A 99 -14.87 2.25 5.00
CA LEU A 99 -13.68 2.46 4.17
C LEU A 99 -12.43 2.54 5.06
N SER A 100 -11.38 1.81 4.70
CA SER A 100 -10.08 1.91 5.37
C SER A 100 -9.62 3.37 5.37
N GLY A 101 -9.31 3.93 6.54
CA GLY A 101 -8.91 5.33 6.70
C GLY A 101 -10.04 6.35 6.87
N GLY A 102 -11.30 5.92 6.85
CA GLY A 102 -12.47 6.72 7.24
C GLY A 102 -13.01 6.34 8.62
N TRP A 103 -13.73 7.26 9.27
CA TRP A 103 -14.39 7.03 10.57
C TRP A 103 -15.55 8.01 10.80
N GLU A 104 -16.38 7.76 11.82
CA GLU A 104 -17.43 8.71 12.19
C GLU A 104 -16.86 10.09 12.55
N GLY A 105 -17.29 11.15 11.85
CA GLY A 105 -16.77 12.50 12.02
C GLY A 105 -15.57 12.88 11.13
N CYS A 106 -15.14 11.98 10.24
CA CYS A 106 -14.10 12.27 9.24
C CYS A 106 -14.60 13.20 8.11
N VAL A 107 -15.93 13.29 7.92
CA VAL A 107 -16.60 14.24 7.02
C VAL A 107 -17.21 15.36 7.85
N ARG A 108 -16.82 16.61 7.58
CA ARG A 108 -17.29 17.80 8.31
C ARG A 108 -18.54 18.38 7.66
N GLU A 109 -19.33 19.15 8.43
CA GLU A 109 -20.57 19.80 7.94
C GLU A 109 -20.34 20.74 6.74
N ASP A 110 -19.15 21.33 6.63
CA ASP A 110 -18.77 22.21 5.53
C ASP A 110 -18.37 21.47 4.25
N GLY A 111 -18.34 20.13 4.28
CA GLY A 111 -17.92 19.27 3.17
C GLY A 111 -16.41 19.06 3.08
N SER A 112 -15.61 19.59 4.02
CA SER A 112 -14.20 19.21 4.14
C SER A 112 -14.06 17.84 4.79
N ILE A 113 -12.95 17.17 4.53
CA ILE A 113 -12.69 15.85 5.11
C ILE A 113 -11.31 15.79 5.77
N ILE A 114 -11.22 14.94 6.79
CA ILE A 114 -9.98 14.49 7.41
C ILE A 114 -9.97 12.97 7.30
N MET A 115 -8.95 12.38 6.68
CA MET A 115 -8.89 10.93 6.46
C MET A 115 -7.46 10.43 6.59
N GLU A 116 -7.28 9.13 6.81
CA GLU A 116 -5.97 8.51 6.64
C GLU A 116 -5.72 8.22 5.15
N ASN A 117 -4.45 8.19 4.76
CA ASN A 117 -4.02 7.92 3.40
C ASN A 117 -4.54 6.58 2.86
N ASN A 118 -4.79 5.60 3.74
CA ASN A 118 -5.42 4.33 3.39
C ASN A 118 -6.82 4.47 2.73
N ALA A 119 -7.49 5.63 2.89
CA ALA A 119 -8.74 5.94 2.17
C ALA A 119 -8.53 6.15 0.67
N MET A 120 -7.29 6.45 0.25
CA MET A 120 -6.88 6.50 -1.14
C MET A 120 -6.13 5.21 -1.47
N PHE A 121 -6.86 4.24 -2.02
CA PHE A 121 -6.33 2.91 -2.27
C PHE A 121 -5.07 2.95 -3.16
N CYS A 122 -3.97 2.42 -2.65
CA CYS A 122 -2.66 2.35 -3.32
C CYS A 122 -2.09 3.71 -3.79
N ALA A 123 -2.39 4.80 -3.08
CA ALA A 123 -1.91 6.15 -3.42
C ALA A 123 -0.40 6.37 -3.17
N ASP A 124 0.28 5.44 -2.48
CA ASP A 124 1.72 5.53 -2.20
C ASP A 124 2.61 5.14 -3.40
N HIS A 125 2.02 4.73 -4.52
CA HIS A 125 2.72 4.50 -5.79
C HIS A 125 3.89 3.50 -5.70
N ILE A 126 3.71 2.40 -4.97
CA ILE A 126 4.72 1.34 -4.78
C ILE A 126 5.19 0.79 -6.14
N SER A 127 4.29 0.69 -7.11
CA SER A 127 4.57 0.27 -8.49
C SER A 127 4.97 1.41 -9.44
N GLY A 128 5.17 2.63 -8.92
CA GLY A 128 5.58 3.83 -9.65
C GLY A 128 4.45 4.59 -10.35
N PHE A 129 4.79 5.72 -10.96
CA PHE A 129 3.84 6.54 -11.70
C PHE A 129 3.54 5.93 -13.08
N SER A 130 2.30 5.50 -13.28
CA SER A 130 1.80 5.18 -14.62
C SER A 130 0.50 5.91 -14.89
N VAL A 131 0.43 6.64 -16.01
CA VAL A 131 -0.81 7.26 -16.47
C VAL A 131 -1.74 6.14 -16.93
N LYS A 132 -2.67 5.73 -16.08
CA LYS A 132 -3.71 4.79 -16.47
C LYS A 132 -4.75 5.55 -17.30
N THR A 133 -5.02 5.06 -18.52
CA THR A 133 -6.13 5.56 -19.33
C THR A 133 -7.26 4.56 -19.23
N CYS A 134 -8.41 4.98 -18.71
CA CYS A 134 -9.64 4.19 -18.86
C CYS A 134 -10.11 4.39 -20.30
N ALA A 135 -10.00 3.35 -21.11
CA ALA A 135 -10.47 3.34 -22.49
C ALA A 135 -11.49 2.20 -22.63
N ASP A 136 -12.66 2.53 -23.18
CA ASP A 136 -13.57 1.52 -23.70
C ASP A 136 -13.03 1.05 -25.07
N PHE A 137 -12.96 -0.27 -25.25
CA PHE A 137 -12.61 -0.92 -26.52
C PHE A 137 -13.80 -1.70 -27.06
#